data_AF-A0A9E4YGH8-F1
#
_entry.id   AF-A0A9E4YGH8-F1
#
_cell.length_a   1.000
_cell.length_b   1.000
_cell.length_c   1.000
_cell.angle_alpha   90.00
_cell.angle_beta   90.00
_cell.angle_gamma   90.00
#
_symmetry.space_group_name_H-M   'P 1'
#
loop_
_entity.id
_entity.type
_entity.pdbx_description
1 polymer ?
#
loop_
_entity_poly.entity_id
_entity_poly.type
_entity_poly.pdbx_seq_one_letter_code
_entity_poly.pdbx_strand_id
1 'polypeptide(L)'
;IAAAFGWGAGDVFVRRAMFGARPEAVTVVVAGMVLSILAVLVVVTGGFAVPEASFLVATAVMGLLTWLTGNLLYFHGMQRAGVVVVAPILGMIPIFSIALAVTLGGERPSVATLAGALAIVTGVAVVLTDRRRVLR
;
A
#
# COMPACT_ATOMS: atom_id res chain seq x y z
N ILE A 1 -1.24 13.45 2.81
CA ILE A 1 -1.07 13.45 4.30
C ILE A 1 -2.21 12.67 4.97
N ALA A 2 -3.48 13.06 4.84
CA ALA A 2 -4.60 12.31 5.44
C ALA A 2 -4.62 10.82 5.06
N ALA A 3 -4.35 10.47 3.79
CA ALA A 3 -4.21 9.09 3.35
C ALA A 3 -3.08 8.34 4.07
N ALA A 4 -1.94 8.99 4.32
CA ALA A 4 -0.80 8.40 5.04
C ALA A 4 -1.12 8.17 6.52
N PHE A 5 -1.86 9.10 7.14
CA PHE A 5 -2.38 8.90 8.50
C PHE A 5 -3.35 7.71 8.56
N GLY A 6 -4.30 7.63 7.63
CA GLY A 6 -5.25 6.52 7.54
C GLY A 6 -4.56 5.16 7.39
N TRP A 7 -3.59 5.07 6.48
CA TRP A 7 -2.76 3.87 6.32
C TRP A 7 -1.98 3.53 7.60
N GLY A 8 -1.25 4.49 8.17
CA GLY A 8 -0.45 4.25 9.37
C GLY A 8 -1.27 3.85 10.60
N ALA A 9 -2.44 4.47 10.80
CA ALA A 9 -3.37 4.09 11.86
C ALA A 9 -3.93 2.68 11.62
N GLY A 10 -4.34 2.37 10.38
CA GLY A 10 -4.83 1.04 9.99
C GLY A 10 -3.81 -0.07 10.21
N ASP A 11 -2.54 0.18 9.88
CA ASP A 11 -1.45 -0.80 10.04
C ASP A 11 -1.26 -1.26 11.49
N VAL A 12 -1.49 -0.36 12.46
CA VAL A 12 -1.44 -0.72 13.89
C VAL A 12 -2.53 -1.73 14.24
N PHE A 13 -3.75 -1.53 13.77
CA PHE A 13 -4.87 -2.44 14.02
C PHE A 13 -4.73 -3.75 13.25
N VAL A 14 -4.29 -3.70 11.99
CA VAL A 14 -4.03 -4.89 11.15
C VAL A 14 -2.93 -5.75 11.77
N ARG A 15 -1.82 -5.14 12.20
CA ARG A 15 -0.74 -5.84 12.93
C ARG A 15 -1.28 -6.53 14.18
N ARG A 16 -2.20 -5.89 14.92
CA ARG A 16 -2.83 -6.50 16.09
C ARG A 16 -3.69 -7.71 15.72
N ALA A 17 -4.47 -7.64 14.64
CA ALA A 17 -5.28 -8.75 14.15
C ALA A 17 -4.43 -9.97 13.76
N MET A 18 -3.21 -9.75 13.25
CA MET A 18 -2.28 -10.81 12.84
C MET A 18 -1.68 -11.64 13.98
N PHE A 19 -1.87 -11.26 15.24
CA PHE A 19 -1.50 -12.12 16.38
C PHE A 19 -2.42 -13.34 16.53
N GLY A 20 -3.63 -13.29 15.98
CA GLY A 20 -4.62 -14.38 16.05
C GLY A 20 -4.99 -15.00 14.71
N ALA A 21 -4.47 -14.49 13.59
CA ALA A 21 -4.88 -14.90 12.25
C ALA A 21 -3.72 -14.86 11.25
N ARG A 22 -3.86 -15.64 10.18
CA ARG A 22 -2.92 -15.61 9.04
C ARG A 22 -3.13 -14.34 8.18
N PRO A 23 -2.09 -13.81 7.51
CA PRO A 23 -2.19 -12.62 6.68
C PRO A 23 -3.26 -12.71 5.59
N GLU A 24 -3.47 -13.88 4.99
CA GLU A 24 -4.49 -14.13 3.98
C GLU A 24 -5.90 -13.90 4.55
N ALA A 25 -6.16 -14.44 5.74
CA ALA A 25 -7.47 -14.30 6.41
C ALA A 25 -7.74 -12.83 6.74
N VAL A 26 -6.73 -12.11 7.25
CA VAL A 26 -6.84 -10.67 7.52
C VAL A 26 -7.12 -9.90 6.21
N THR A 27 -6.41 -10.23 5.13
CA THR A 27 -6.60 -9.61 3.81
C THR A 27 -8.03 -9.82 3.30
N VAL A 28 -8.55 -11.05 3.36
CA VAL A 28 -9.90 -11.38 2.90
C VAL A 28 -10.96 -10.63 3.72
N VAL A 29 -10.82 -10.59 5.04
CA VAL A 29 -11.77 -9.88 5.91
C VAL A 29 -11.76 -8.38 5.62
N VAL A 30 -10.58 -7.75 5.53
CA VAL A 30 -10.44 -6.33 5.22
C VAL A 30 -11.01 -6.01 3.83
N ALA A 31 -10.63 -6.79 2.81
CA ALA A 31 -11.12 -6.60 1.45
C ALA A 31 -12.64 -6.78 1.36
N GLY A 32 -13.19 -7.78 2.04
CA GLY A 32 -14.64 -8.02 2.11
C GLY A 32 -15.38 -6.86 2.78
N MET A 33 -14.87 -6.33 3.89
CA MET A 33 -15.46 -5.16 4.55
C MET A 33 -15.44 -3.92 3.66
N VAL A 34 -14.29 -3.62 3.04
CA VAL A 34 -14.16 -2.47 2.12
C VAL A 34 -15.09 -2.62 0.93
N LEU A 35 -15.13 -3.81 0.30
CA LEU A 35 -16.01 -4.07 -0.84
C LEU A 35 -17.48 -3.92 -0.46
N SER A 36 -17.88 -4.40 0.72
CA SER A 36 -19.26 -4.30 1.21
C SER A 36 -19.67 -2.83 1.43
N ILE A 37 -18.79 -2.03 2.04
CA ILE A 37 -19.03 -0.61 2.27
C ILE A 37 -19.11 0.15 0.93
N LEU A 38 -18.18 -0.12 0.02
CA LEU A 38 -18.17 0.52 -1.31
C LEU A 38 -19.38 0.10 -2.16
N ALA A 39 -19.82 -1.15 -2.07
CA ALA A 39 -21.01 -1.63 -2.77
C ALA A 39 -22.27 -0.89 -2.28
N VAL A 40 -22.43 -0.72 -0.97
CA VAL A 40 -23.53 0.09 -0.40
C VAL A 40 -23.45 1.53 -0.89
N LEU A 41 -22.27 2.14 -0.88
CA LEU A 41 -22.08 3.51 -1.35
C LEU A 41 -22.49 3.64 -2.83
N VAL A 42 -22.00 2.74 -3.69
CA VAL A 42 -22.35 2.73 -5.12
C VAL A 42 -23.85 2.63 -5.33
N VAL A 43 -24.54 1.75 -4.62
CA VAL A 43 -26.01 1.60 -4.71
C VAL A 43 -26.71 2.90 -4.31
N VAL A 44 -26.30 3.52 -3.19
CA VAL A 44 -26.92 4.75 -2.68
C VAL A 44 -26.62 5.97 -3.57
N THR A 45 -25.47 5.99 -4.27
CA THR A 45 -25.10 7.08 -5.18
C THR A 45 -25.61 6.91 -6.61
N GLY A 46 -26.50 5.94 -6.87
CA GLY A 46 -27.14 5.76 -8.18
C GLY A 46 -26.52 4.67 -9.06
N GLY A 47 -25.76 3.74 -8.48
CA GLY A 47 -25.13 2.63 -9.19
C GLY A 47 -23.85 3.01 -9.93
N PHE A 48 -23.44 2.16 -10.86
CA PHE A 48 -22.26 2.38 -11.69
C PHE A 48 -22.60 2.13 -13.16
N ALA A 49 -22.08 2.97 -14.05
CA ALA A 49 -22.15 2.71 -15.48
C ALA A 49 -21.15 1.60 -15.85
N VAL A 50 -21.52 0.72 -16.79
CA VAL A 50 -20.61 -0.29 -17.31
C VAL A 50 -19.39 0.41 -17.92
N PRO A 51 -18.17 0.22 -17.40
CA PRO A 51 -16.99 0.89 -17.88
C PRO A 51 -16.53 0.24 -19.18
N GLU A 52 -15.74 1.00 -19.91
CA GLU A 52 -15.02 0.49 -21.08
C GLU A 52 -14.03 -0.62 -20.68
N ALA A 53 -13.75 -1.53 -21.62
CA ALA A 53 -12.87 -2.66 -21.39
C ALA A 53 -11.44 -2.23 -20.97
N SER A 54 -10.94 -1.11 -21.51
CA SER A 54 -9.63 -0.53 -21.15
C SER A 54 -9.55 -0.18 -19.66
N PHE A 55 -10.61 0.43 -19.12
CA PHE A 55 -10.74 0.74 -17.70
C PHE A 55 -10.75 -0.53 -16.85
N LEU A 56 -11.53 -1.54 -17.26
CA LEU A 56 -11.60 -2.82 -16.55
C LEU A 56 -10.23 -3.51 -16.51
N VAL A 57 -9.50 -3.51 -17.63
CA VAL A 57 -8.15 -4.11 -17.69
C VAL A 57 -7.17 -3.34 -16.80
N ALA A 58 -7.14 -2.01 -16.90
CA ALA A 58 -6.23 -1.18 -16.11
C ALA A 58 -6.48 -1.34 -14.60
N THR A 59 -7.75 -1.33 -14.18
CA THR A 59 -8.12 -1.50 -12.77
C THR A 59 -7.93 -2.93 -12.28
N ALA A 60 -8.10 -3.95 -13.13
CA ALA A 60 -7.78 -5.33 -12.78
C ALA A 60 -6.28 -5.53 -12.57
N VAL A 61 -5.43 -4.97 -13.44
CA VAL A 61 -3.97 -5.02 -13.28
C VAL A 61 -3.55 -4.31 -11.99
N MET A 62 -4.09 -3.11 -11.73
CA MET A 62 -3.86 -2.38 -10.47
C MET A 62 -4.30 -3.20 -9.25
N GLY A 63 -5.49 -3.80 -9.30
CA GLY A 63 -6.03 -4.64 -8.22
C GLY A 63 -5.13 -5.84 -7.93
N LEU A 64 -4.67 -6.55 -8.98
CA LEU A 64 -3.76 -7.68 -8.82
C LEU A 64 -2.42 -7.24 -8.21
N LEU A 65 -1.80 -6.19 -8.74
CA LEU A 65 -0.49 -5.74 -8.26
C LEU A 65 -0.55 -5.18 -6.84
N THR A 66 -1.57 -4.38 -6.51
CA THR A 66 -1.64 -3.69 -5.23
C THR A 66 -2.36 -4.49 -4.16
N TRP A 67 -3.55 -5.00 -4.44
CA TRP A 67 -4.38 -5.66 -3.43
C TRP A 67 -4.03 -7.13 -3.25
N LEU A 68 -3.73 -7.86 -4.33
CA LEU A 68 -3.33 -9.25 -4.21
C LEU A 68 -1.85 -9.36 -3.85
N THR A 69 -0.95 -8.85 -4.68
CA THR A 69 0.49 -9.05 -4.48
C THR A 69 1.05 -8.11 -3.41
N GLY A 70 0.87 -6.79 -3.58
CA GLY A 70 1.46 -5.78 -2.71
C GLY A 70 1.01 -5.90 -1.26
N ASN A 71 -0.30 -5.90 -1.00
CA ASN A 71 -0.86 -5.99 0.35
C ASN A 71 -0.52 -7.35 1.01
N LEU A 72 -0.59 -8.46 0.28
CA LEU A 72 -0.29 -9.76 0.88
C LEU A 72 1.18 -9.88 1.28
N LEU A 73 2.11 -9.42 0.44
CA LEU A 73 3.53 -9.36 0.76
C LEU A 73 3.81 -8.39 1.91
N TYR A 74 3.17 -7.22 1.88
CA TYR A 74 3.27 -6.23 2.95
C TYR A 74 2.81 -6.80 4.29
N PHE A 75 1.67 -7.49 4.31
CA PHE A 75 1.10 -8.12 5.50
C PHE A 75 1.92 -9.31 6.00
N HIS A 76 2.48 -10.13 5.10
CA HIS A 76 3.45 -11.16 5.49
C HIS A 76 4.72 -10.58 6.11
N GLY A 77 5.29 -9.55 5.48
CA GLY A 77 6.42 -8.82 6.04
C GLY A 77 6.06 -8.23 7.40
N MET A 78 4.90 -7.56 7.47
CA MET A 78 4.41 -6.93 8.67
C MET A 78 4.23 -7.96 9.78
N GLN A 79 3.72 -9.17 9.52
CA GLN A 79 3.59 -10.23 10.51
C GLN A 79 4.96 -10.71 11.04
N ARG A 80 5.98 -10.78 10.18
CA ARG A 80 7.32 -11.27 10.54
C ARG A 80 8.19 -10.22 11.25
N ALA A 81 8.18 -8.98 10.78
CA ALA A 81 9.11 -7.93 11.21
C ALA A 81 8.45 -6.78 11.98
N GLY A 82 7.11 -6.71 12.00
CA GLY A 82 6.36 -5.65 12.67
C GLY A 82 6.20 -4.38 11.83
N VAL A 83 5.20 -3.57 12.19
CA VAL A 83 4.83 -2.35 11.45
C VAL A 83 5.96 -1.31 11.42
N VAL A 84 6.73 -1.18 12.51
CA VAL A 84 7.83 -0.19 12.64
C VAL A 84 8.94 -0.45 11.62
N VAL A 85 9.12 -1.69 11.18
CA VAL A 85 10.12 -2.06 10.17
C VAL A 85 9.52 -1.98 8.77
N VAL A 86 8.32 -2.53 8.57
CA VAL A 86 7.79 -2.73 7.22
C VAL A 86 7.11 -1.48 6.66
N ALA A 87 6.46 -0.65 7.48
CA ALA A 87 5.80 0.58 7.00
C ALA A 87 6.79 1.57 6.36
N PRO A 88 8.00 1.80 6.92
CA PRO A 88 9.02 2.60 6.23
C PRO A 88 9.50 1.99 4.91
N ILE A 89 9.63 0.66 4.81
CA ILE A 89 9.96 -0.02 3.54
C ILE A 89 8.88 0.27 2.50
N LEU A 90 7.60 0.18 2.89
CA LEU A 90 6.48 0.56 2.02
C LEU A 90 6.55 2.05 1.63
N GLY A 91 7.09 2.90 2.50
CA GLY A 91 7.40 4.31 2.21
C GLY A 91 8.32 4.53 1.01
N MET A 92 8.97 3.49 0.48
CA MET A 92 9.74 3.54 -0.76
C MET A 92 8.87 3.51 -2.04
N ILE A 93 7.54 3.36 -1.95
CA ILE A 93 6.65 3.39 -3.13
C ILE A 93 6.96 4.53 -4.11
N PRO A 94 7.20 5.79 -3.68
CA PRO A 94 7.43 6.90 -4.61
C PRO A 94 8.58 6.68 -5.58
N ILE A 95 9.69 6.03 -5.20
CA ILE A 95 10.80 5.79 -6.12
C ILE A 95 10.41 4.80 -7.23
N PHE A 96 9.67 3.75 -6.89
CA PHE A 96 9.17 2.78 -7.86
C PHE A 96 8.10 3.39 -8.75
N SER A 97 7.18 4.18 -8.18
CA SER A 97 6.15 4.89 -8.94
C SER A 97 6.76 5.89 -9.91
N ILE A 98 7.75 6.68 -9.49
CA ILE A 98 8.46 7.61 -10.39
C ILE A 98 9.17 6.84 -11.50
N ALA A 99 9.89 5.76 -11.17
CA ALA A 99 10.59 4.97 -12.18
C ALA A 99 9.62 4.41 -13.24
N LEU A 100 8.51 3.80 -12.81
CA LEU A 100 7.50 3.25 -13.70
C LEU A 100 6.76 4.34 -14.48
N ALA A 101 6.45 5.48 -13.87
CA ALA A 101 5.82 6.62 -14.54
C ALA A 101 6.71 7.20 -15.65
N VAL A 102 8.03 7.26 -15.43
CA VAL A 102 9.00 7.67 -16.45
C VAL A 102 9.07 6.64 -17.57
N THR A 103 9.21 5.34 -17.24
CA THR A 103 9.45 4.30 -18.26
C THR A 103 8.20 3.89 -19.03
N LEU A 104 7.05 3.83 -18.38
CA LEU A 104 5.79 3.36 -18.97
C LEU A 104 4.84 4.51 -19.32
N GLY A 105 4.84 5.58 -18.51
CA GLY A 105 3.95 6.73 -18.68
C GLY A 105 4.56 7.89 -19.47
N GLY A 106 5.87 7.89 -19.70
CA GLY A 106 6.57 8.98 -20.38
C GLY A 106 6.67 10.28 -19.56
N GLU A 107 6.44 10.20 -18.24
CA GLU A 107 6.53 11.37 -17.35
C GLU A 107 7.97 11.89 -17.23
N ARG A 108 8.11 13.20 -16.98
CA ARG A 108 9.40 13.88 -16.82
C ARG A 108 9.46 14.61 -15.48
N PRO A 109 9.78 13.90 -14.38
CA PRO A 109 9.83 14.49 -13.05
C PRO A 109 10.91 15.57 -12.95
N SER A 110 10.63 16.59 -12.16
CA SER A 110 11.61 17.65 -11.90
C SER A 110 12.78 17.16 -11.06
N VAL A 111 13.90 17.89 -11.11
CA VAL A 111 15.07 17.63 -10.24
C VAL A 111 14.67 17.67 -8.75
N ALA A 112 13.78 18.57 -8.36
CA ALA A 112 13.28 18.65 -6.98
C ALA A 112 12.50 17.40 -6.57
N THR A 113 11.69 16.84 -7.48
CA THR A 113 10.95 15.58 -7.26
C THR A 113 11.92 14.41 -7.06
N LEU A 114 12.97 14.33 -7.89
CA LEU A 114 13.99 13.29 -7.78
C LEU A 114 14.79 13.42 -6.47
N ALA A 115 15.15 14.64 -6.07
CA ALA A 115 15.82 14.90 -4.80
C ALA A 115 14.95 14.51 -3.60
N GLY A 116 13.65 14.81 -3.64
CA GLY A 116 12.71 14.37 -2.61
C GLY A 116 12.58 12.85 -2.53
N ALA A 117 12.51 12.16 -3.67
CA ALA A 117 12.49 10.69 -3.71
C ALA A 117 13.77 10.08 -3.11
N LEU A 118 14.93 10.67 -3.41
CA LEU A 118 16.20 10.25 -2.82
C LEU A 118 16.20 10.45 -1.30
N ALA A 119 15.71 11.60 -0.81
CA ALA A 119 15.62 11.88 0.62
C ALA A 119 14.75 10.84 1.34
N ILE A 120 13.62 10.42 0.75
CA ILE A 120 12.77 9.34 1.27
C ILE A 120 13.58 8.04 1.40
N VAL A 121 14.26 7.62 0.33
CA VAL A 121 15.06 6.38 0.33
C VAL A 121 16.15 6.43 1.40
N THR A 122 16.86 7.56 1.53
CA THR A 122 17.87 7.71 2.58
C THR A 122 17.27 7.64 3.99
N GLY A 123 16.10 8.24 4.21
CA GLY A 123 15.40 8.17 5.49
C GLY A 123 15.00 6.74 5.84
N VAL A 124 14.48 5.98 4.87
CA VAL A 124 14.16 4.56 5.04
C VAL A 124 15.41 3.74 5.33
N ALA A 125 16.52 3.98 4.62
CA ALA A 125 17.78 3.29 4.87
C ALA A 125 18.27 3.51 6.31
N VAL A 126 18.25 4.75 6.81
CA VAL A 126 18.61 5.06 8.21
C VAL A 126 17.74 4.30 9.19
N VAL A 127 16.42 4.30 8.96
CA VAL A 127 15.45 3.54 9.76
C VAL A 127 15.81 2.04 9.78
N LEU A 128 16.17 1.45 8.65
CA LEU A 128 16.52 0.03 8.59
C LEU A 128 17.86 -0.32 9.24
N THR A 129 18.80 0.64 9.33
CA THR A 129 20.11 0.39 9.96
C THR A 129 20.10 0.38 11.50
N ASP A 130 19.03 0.86 12.12
CA ASP A 130 18.98 0.94 13.58
C ASP A 130 18.72 -0.45 14.21
N ARG A 131 19.78 -0.95 14.86
CA ARG A 131 19.86 -2.31 15.45
C ARG A 131 19.17 -2.45 16.80
N ARG A 132 18.67 -1.36 17.41
CA ARG A 132 18.01 -1.42 18.74
C ARG A 132 16.54 -1.85 18.67
N ARG A 133 16.06 -2.25 17.49
CA ARG A 133 14.64 -2.21 17.15
C ARG A 133 13.75 -3.34 17.64
N VAL A 134 14.29 -4.46 18.10
CA VAL A 134 13.45 -5.60 18.49
C VAL A 134 14.12 -6.42 19.58
N LEU A 135 14.07 -5.95 20.83
CA LEU A 135 14.24 -6.77 22.02
C LEU A 135 13.24 -6.30 23.09
N ARG A 136 11.95 -6.47 22.84
CA ARG A 136 10.91 -6.72 23.86
C ARG A 136 9.76 -7.47 23.21
#